data_AF-A0A2K3K3E4-F1
#
_entry.id   AF-A0A2K3K3E4-F1
#
_cell.length_a   1.000
_cell.length_b   1.000
_cell.length_c   1.000
_cell.angle_alpha   90.00
_cell.angle_beta   90.00
_cell.angle_gamma   90.00
#
_symmetry.space_group_name_H-M   'P 1'
#
loop_
_entity.id
_entity.type
_entity.pdbx_description
1 polymer ?
#
loop_
_entity_poly.entity_id
_entity_poly.type
_entity_poly.pdbx_seq_one_letter_code
_entity_poly.pdbx_strand_id
1 'polypeptide(L)'
;MAIHNLLNGQFLNRSSVIGARFMSSWFRNIQPAPKDPILGVTEAFLADQSPNKVNVGVGAYRDDNGKPVVLECVREAERRIAGNQF
;
A
#
# COMPACT_ATOMS: atom_id res chain seq x y z
N MET A 1 26.31 -54.56 -36.91
CA MET A 1 26.88 -53.66 -37.94
C MET A 1 26.30 -52.29 -37.66
N ALA A 2 27.18 -51.36 -37.28
CA ALA A 2 27.00 -49.98 -36.81
C ALA A 2 25.63 -49.30 -36.99
N ILE A 3 25.06 -48.78 -35.89
CA ILE A 3 24.42 -47.45 -35.89
C ILE A 3 24.72 -46.70 -34.57
N HIS A 4 25.53 -45.66 -34.73
CA HIS A 4 25.50 -44.35 -34.06
C HIS A 4 25.78 -44.20 -32.55
N ASN A 5 27.05 -43.91 -32.31
CA ASN A 5 27.60 -42.99 -31.30
C ASN A 5 27.03 -41.56 -31.50
N LEU A 6 26.66 -40.85 -30.42
CA LEU A 6 27.08 -39.46 -30.10
C LEU A 6 26.15 -38.81 -29.04
N LEU A 7 26.80 -38.40 -27.94
CA LEU A 7 26.74 -37.06 -27.31
C LEU A 7 25.38 -36.43 -26.99
N ASN A 8 25.19 -36.14 -25.71
CA ASN A 8 24.73 -34.87 -25.11
C ASN A 8 24.40 -35.21 -23.64
N GLY A 9 25.30 -35.04 -22.67
CA GLY A 9 25.69 -33.72 -22.19
C GLY A 9 24.50 -33.09 -21.47
N GLN A 10 24.37 -33.29 -20.14
CA GLN A 10 23.81 -32.29 -19.23
C GLN A 10 23.89 -32.72 -17.74
N PHE A 11 24.79 -32.04 -17.04
CA PHE A 11 24.61 -31.41 -15.74
C PHE A 11 24.17 -32.25 -14.52
N LEU A 12 25.16 -32.38 -13.62
CA LEU A 12 25.08 -32.46 -12.17
C LEU A 12 23.76 -31.91 -11.60
N ASN A 13 22.90 -32.80 -11.09
CA ASN A 13 21.77 -32.43 -10.26
C ASN A 13 22.27 -32.05 -8.85
N ARG A 14 22.85 -30.84 -8.73
CA ARG A 14 22.94 -30.16 -7.44
C ARG A 14 21.53 -29.65 -7.16
N SER A 15 20.77 -30.40 -6.37
CA SER A 15 19.56 -29.90 -5.73
C SER A 15 19.95 -28.71 -4.87
N SER A 16 19.80 -27.52 -5.46
CA SER A 16 19.86 -26.24 -4.79
C SER A 16 18.93 -26.35 -3.59
N VAL A 17 19.48 -26.11 -2.41
CA VAL A 17 18.71 -25.95 -1.18
C VAL A 17 17.70 -24.83 -1.45
N ILE A 18 16.46 -25.18 -1.77
CA ILE A 18 15.37 -24.21 -1.82
C ILE A 18 15.11 -23.88 -0.36
N GLY A 19 15.87 -22.91 0.15
CA GLY A 19 15.62 -22.29 1.44
C GLY A 19 14.24 -21.67 1.40
N ALA A 20 13.23 -22.46 1.78
CA ALA A 20 11.93 -21.94 2.13
C ALA A 20 12.19 -20.89 3.21
N ARG A 21 11.98 -19.62 2.86
CA ARG A 21 11.98 -18.55 3.86
C ARG A 21 10.89 -18.90 4.85
N PHE A 22 11.26 -19.38 6.04
CA PHE A 22 10.34 -19.49 7.16
C PHE A 22 9.87 -18.07 7.46
N MET A 23 8.68 -17.71 6.98
CA MET A 23 7.99 -16.52 7.47
C MET A 23 7.83 -16.73 8.98
N SER A 24 8.51 -15.89 9.75
CA SER A 24 8.60 -16.03 11.19
C SER A 24 7.19 -16.04 11.79
N SER A 25 6.88 -17.08 12.54
CA SER A 25 5.62 -17.22 13.27
C SER A 25 5.47 -16.22 14.42
N TRP A 26 6.42 -15.29 14.57
CA TRP A 26 6.53 -14.34 15.68
C TRP A 26 5.23 -13.57 15.92
N PHE A 27 4.49 -13.28 14.85
CA PHE A 27 3.23 -12.55 14.90
C PHE A 27 1.97 -13.42 14.73
N ARG A 28 2.09 -14.75 14.69
CA ARG A 28 0.94 -15.66 14.46
C ARG A 28 -0.19 -15.48 15.48
N ASN A 29 0.15 -15.08 16.70
CA ASN A 29 -0.81 -14.96 17.80
C ASN A 29 -1.22 -13.52 18.10
N ILE A 30 -0.73 -12.54 17.34
CA ILE A 30 -1.15 -11.15 17.52
C ILE A 30 -2.51 -10.96 16.86
N GLN A 31 -3.52 -10.66 17.68
CA GLN A 31 -4.83 -10.29 17.19
C GLN A 31 -4.82 -8.85 16.67
N PRO A 32 -5.54 -8.55 15.57
CA PRO A 32 -5.72 -7.18 15.11
C PRO A 32 -6.34 -6.30 16.19
N ALA A 33 -5.88 -5.04 16.28
CA ALA A 33 -6.53 -4.05 17.12
C ALA A 33 -7.95 -3.77 16.62
N PRO A 34 -8.90 -3.43 17.51
CA PRO A 34 -10.21 -2.94 17.11
C PRO A 34 -10.10 -1.74 16.16
N LYS A 35 -10.99 -1.66 15.16
CA LYS A 35 -11.05 -0.50 14.26
C LYS A 35 -11.44 0.76 15.03
N ASP A 36 -10.80 1.88 14.67
CA ASP A 36 -11.17 3.19 15.19
C ASP A 36 -12.55 3.60 14.63
N PRO A 37 -13.55 3.88 15.50
CA PRO A 37 -14.88 4.27 15.06
C PRO A 37 -14.91 5.54 14.19
N ILE A 38 -14.01 6.50 14.42
CA ILE A 38 -13.91 7.74 13.65
C ILE A 38 -13.43 7.45 12.23
N LEU A 39 -12.45 6.55 12.09
CA LEU A 39 -11.97 6.12 10.78
C LEU A 39 -13.06 5.35 10.01
N GLY A 40 -13.90 4.58 10.71
CA GLY A 40 -15.03 3.86 10.12
C GLY A 40 -16.04 4.78 9.40
N VAL A 41 -16.26 6.00 9.88
CA VAL A 41 -17.14 6.97 9.21
C VAL A 41 -16.60 7.37 7.84
N THR A 42 -15.28 7.55 7.73
CA THR A 42 -14.63 7.88 6.45
C THR A 42 -14.69 6.70 5.49
N GLU A 43 -14.47 5.47 5.97
CA GLU A 43 -14.61 4.26 5.14
C GLU A 43 -16.03 4.13 4.56
N ALA A 44 -17.06 4.33 5.40
CA ALA A 44 -18.45 4.30 4.96
C ALA A 44 -18.75 5.41 3.94
N PHE A 45 -18.27 6.64 4.17
CA PHE A 45 -18.41 7.75 3.23
C PHE A 45 -17.75 7.44 1.88
N LEU A 46 -16.56 6.82 1.86
CA LEU A 46 -15.88 6.46 0.62
C LEU A 46 -16.62 5.36 -0.16
N ALA A 47 -17.21 4.38 0.54
CA ALA A 47 -17.96 3.28 -0.06
C ALA A 47 -19.32 3.69 -0.64
N ASP A 48 -19.96 4.72 -0.09
CA ASP A 48 -21.26 5.22 -0.56
C ASP A 48 -21.19 5.77 -1.99
N GLN A 49 -22.12 5.35 -2.86
CA GLN A 49 -22.20 5.76 -4.26
C GLN A 49 -23.18 6.94 -4.48
N SER A 50 -23.87 7.39 -3.44
CA SER A 50 -24.80 8.50 -3.52
C SER A 50 -24.07 9.76 -4.02
N PRO A 51 -24.59 10.44 -5.06
CA PRO A 51 -24.01 11.70 -5.54
C PRO A 51 -24.18 12.85 -4.53
N ASN A 52 -25.08 12.70 -3.56
CA ASN A 52 -25.42 13.73 -2.57
C ASN A 52 -24.81 13.43 -1.18
N LYS A 53 -23.83 12.53 -1.09
CA LYS A 53 -23.18 12.18 0.19
C LYS A 53 -22.36 13.34 0.75
N VAL A 54 -22.35 13.48 2.08
CA VAL A 54 -21.59 14.52 2.79
C VAL A 54 -20.72 13.87 3.86
N ASN A 55 -19.44 14.25 3.92
CA ASN A 55 -18.53 13.75 4.95
C ASN A 55 -18.57 14.68 6.17
N VAL A 56 -19.12 14.18 7.28
CA VAL A 56 -19.16 14.85 8.59
C VAL A 56 -18.33 14.12 9.65
N GLY A 57 -17.49 13.16 9.25
CA GLY A 57 -16.70 12.36 10.17
C GLY A 57 -15.39 13.04 10.61
N VAL A 58 -14.65 13.59 9.65
CA VAL A 58 -13.35 14.23 9.91
C VAL A 58 -13.53 15.74 10.05
N GLY A 59 -13.10 16.29 11.19
CA GLY A 59 -13.07 17.74 11.45
C GLY A 59 -11.94 18.44 10.69
N ALA A 60 -11.99 18.43 9.35
CA ALA A 60 -11.01 19.09 8.49
C ALA A 60 -11.67 20.19 7.65
N TYR A 61 -10.99 21.33 7.52
CA TYR A 61 -11.49 22.45 6.73
C TYR A 61 -11.52 22.10 5.24
N ARG A 62 -12.62 22.44 4.59
CA ARG A 62 -12.85 22.17 3.17
C ARG A 62 -13.38 23.40 2.45
N ASP A 63 -13.14 23.46 1.15
CA ASP A 63 -13.69 24.50 0.29
C ASP A 63 -15.16 24.23 -0.06
N ASP A 64 -15.75 25.13 -0.86
CA ASP A 64 -17.14 25.03 -1.32
C ASP A 64 -17.42 23.80 -2.19
N ASN A 65 -16.36 23.15 -2.71
CA ASN A 65 -16.45 21.92 -3.49
C ASN A 65 -16.18 20.67 -2.64
N GLY A 66 -16.02 20.81 -1.31
CA GLY A 66 -15.73 19.72 -0.40
C GLY A 66 -14.31 19.16 -0.52
N LYS A 67 -13.36 19.90 -1.10
CA LYS A 67 -11.94 19.54 -1.21
C LYS A 67 -11.13 20.06 -0.02
N PRO A 68 -10.04 19.38 0.37
CA PRO A 68 -9.13 19.87 1.40
C PRO A 68 -8.53 21.23 1.03
N VAL A 69 -8.44 22.13 2.01
CA VAL A 69 -7.81 23.45 1.84
C VAL A 69 -6.42 23.44 2.45
N VAL A 70 -5.42 23.79 1.64
CA VAL A 70 -4.10 24.20 2.14
C VAL A 70 -4.10 25.72 2.19
N LEU A 71 -3.62 26.29 3.31
CA LEU A 71 -3.55 27.74 3.48
C LEU A 71 -2.38 28.33 2.69
N GLU A 72 -2.51 29.58 2.24
CA GLU A 72 -1.47 30.24 1.44
C GLU A 72 -0.15 30.40 2.20
N CYS A 73 -0.22 30.71 3.50
CA CYS A 73 0.97 30.77 4.35
C CYS A 73 1.70 29.42 4.47
N VAL A 74 0.97 28.30 4.39
CA VAL A 74 1.55 26.95 4.42
C VAL A 74 2.26 26.65 3.09
N ARG A 75 1.65 27.00 1.95
CA ARG A 75 2.29 26.90 0.63
C ARG A 75 3.57 27.74 0.54
N GLU A 76 3.53 28.96 1.06
CA GLU A 76 4.69 29.84 1.14
C GLU A 76 5.82 29.22 1.98
N ALA A 77 5.49 28.70 3.16
CA ALA A 77 6.46 28.07 4.04
C ALA A 77 7.13 26.87 3.35
N GLU A 78 6.35 26.04 2.68
CA GLU A 78 6.86 24.87 1.98
C GLU A 78 7.79 25.22 0.83
N ARG A 79 7.45 26.25 0.04
CA ARG A 79 8.34 26.71 -1.03
C ARG A 79 9.71 27.13 -0.50
N ARG A 80 9.75 27.76 0.69
CA ARG A 80 11.00 28.19 1.35
C ARG A 80 11.80 27.01 1.89
N ILE A 81 11.12 25.99 2.43
CA ILE A 81 11.77 24.87 3.12
C ILE A 81 12.18 23.77 2.15
N ALA A 82 11.26 23.35 1.27
CA ALA A 82 11.42 22.21 0.38
C ALA A 82 11.79 22.60 -1.06
N GLY A 83 11.66 23.87 -1.44
CA GLY A 83 11.93 24.32 -2.81
C GLY A 83 10.89 23.87 -3.85
N ASN A 84 9.79 23.22 -3.42
CA ASN A 84 8.72 22.76 -4.29
C ASN A 84 7.56 23.77 -4.36
N GLN A 85 6.89 23.84 -5.52
CA GLN A 85 5.59 24.48 -5.66
C GLN A 85 4.50 23.40 -5.68
N PHE A 86 3.45 23.62 -4.89
CA PHE A 86 2.28 22.74 -4.76
C PHE A 86 1.24 23.00 -5.85
#